data_AF-A0A2N4WUA9-F1
#
_entry.id   AF-A0A2N4WUA9-F1
#
_cell.length_a   1.000
_cell.length_b   1.000
_cell.length_c   1.000
_cell.angle_alpha   90.00
_cell.angle_beta   90.00
_cell.angle_gamma   90.00
#
_symmetry.space_group_name_H-M   'P 1'
#
loop_
_entity.id
_entity.type
_entity.pdbx_description
1 polymer ?
#
loop_
_entity_poly.entity_id
_entity_poly.type
_entity_poly.pdbx_seq_one_letter_code
_entity_poly.pdbx_strand_id
1 'polypeptide(L)'
;MSRGEILANLMAQAREEGAELVTLRAIIEEASSLATDRALDRLGLGDAGAEGDLVELRELLRAWRDAKTSAWKALIEWIIRGALALLLIGIAVRLGFGDRL
;
A
#
# COMPACT_ATOMS: atom_id res chain seq x y z
N MET A 1 -26.89 -4.66 -12.13
CA MET A 1 -27.11 -3.23 -11.93
C MET A 1 -26.00 -2.68 -11.05
N SER A 2 -25.37 -1.58 -11.45
CA SER A 2 -24.40 -0.89 -10.61
C SER A 2 -25.11 -0.12 -9.47
N ARG A 3 -24.41 0.18 -8.37
CA ARG A 3 -25.00 1.01 -7.28
C ARG A 3 -25.40 2.40 -7.79
N GLY A 4 -24.67 2.93 -8.78
CA GLY A 4 -25.00 4.18 -9.45
C GLY A 4 -26.31 4.11 -10.23
N GLU A 5 -26.58 3.01 -10.93
CA GLU A 5 -27.85 2.78 -11.62
C GLU A 5 -29.04 2.69 -10.64
N ILE A 6 -28.85 2.04 -9.49
CA ILE A 6 -29.89 1.98 -8.44
C ILE A 6 -30.20 3.39 -7.92
N LEU A 7 -29.18 4.19 -7.62
CA LEU A 7 -29.35 5.56 -7.13
C LEU A 7 -30.05 6.44 -8.17
N ALA A 8 -29.66 6.34 -9.44
CA ALA A 8 -30.26 7.07 -10.54
C ALA A 8 -31.75 6.71 -10.71
N ASN A 9 -32.10 5.42 -10.63
CA ASN A 9 -33.50 4.98 -10.68
C ASN A 9 -34.32 5.48 -9.49
N LEU A 10 -33.77 5.46 -8.27
CA LEU A 10 -34.44 6.00 -7.08
C LEU A 10 -34.66 7.51 -7.17
N MET A 11 -33.69 8.25 -7.70
CA MET A 11 -33.84 9.69 -7.94
C MET A 11 -34.92 9.96 -9.00
N ALA A 12 -34.95 9.19 -10.09
CA ALA A 12 -35.97 9.31 -11.11
C ALA A 12 -37.38 9.04 -10.55
N GLN A 13 -37.54 7.99 -9.76
CA GLN A 13 -38.79 7.67 -9.07
C GLN A 13 -39.23 8.78 -8.12
N ALA A 14 -38.33 9.26 -7.25
CA ALA A 14 -38.65 10.34 -6.31
C ALA A 14 -39.04 11.65 -7.03
N ARG A 15 -38.45 11.91 -8.20
CA ARG A 15 -38.82 13.04 -9.06
C ARG A 15 -40.22 12.88 -9.66
N GLU A 16 -40.60 11.68 -10.08
CA GLU A 16 -41.96 11.38 -10.55
C GLU A 16 -42.99 11.56 -9.42
N GLU A 17 -42.60 11.26 -8.19
CA GLU A 17 -43.39 11.48 -6.97
C GLU A 17 -43.42 12.95 -6.50
N GLY A 18 -42.77 13.87 -7.23
CA GLY A 18 -42.83 15.32 -7.01
C GLY A 18 -41.68 15.91 -6.20
N ALA A 19 -40.63 15.15 -5.88
CA ALA A 19 -39.45 15.69 -5.21
C ALA A 19 -38.62 16.58 -6.14
N GLU A 20 -38.16 17.71 -5.61
CA GLU A 20 -37.28 18.62 -6.33
C GLU A 20 -35.86 18.04 -6.45
N LEU A 21 -35.29 18.08 -7.66
CA LEU A 21 -33.95 17.55 -7.93
C LEU A 21 -32.87 18.22 -7.07
N VAL A 22 -33.00 19.52 -6.79
CA VAL A 22 -32.06 20.27 -5.96
C VAL A 22 -32.04 19.71 -4.53
N THR A 23 -33.21 19.47 -3.96
CA THR A 23 -33.37 18.88 -2.63
C THR A 23 -32.82 17.45 -2.57
N LEU A 24 -33.11 16.62 -3.58
CA LEU A 24 -32.54 15.27 -3.66
C LEU A 24 -31.02 15.29 -3.72
N ARG A 25 -30.45 16.19 -4.52
CA ARG A 25 -28.98 16.35 -4.59
C ARG A 25 -28.40 16.78 -3.25
N ALA A 26 -29.01 17.76 -2.59
CA ALA A 26 -28.55 18.23 -1.28
C ALA A 26 -28.57 17.11 -0.22
N ILE A 27 -29.65 16.31 -0.18
CA ILE A 27 -29.74 15.15 0.72
C ILE A 27 -28.64 14.13 0.43
N ILE A 28 -28.38 13.81 -0.85
CA ILE A 28 -27.31 12.86 -1.22
C ILE A 28 -25.94 13.38 -0.83
N GLU A 29 -25.68 14.67 -1.07
CA GLU A 29 -24.40 15.31 -0.76
C GLU A 29 -24.15 15.30 0.76
N GLU A 30 -25.14 15.68 1.57
CA GLU A 30 -25.08 15.65 3.03
C GLU A 30 -24.95 14.21 3.58
N ALA A 31 -25.76 13.28 3.08
CA ALA A 31 -25.70 11.88 3.50
C ALA A 31 -24.36 11.22 3.16
N SER A 32 -23.75 11.60 2.02
CA SER A 32 -22.45 11.12 1.59
C SER A 32 -21.33 11.70 2.45
N SER A 33 -21.41 12.99 2.81
CA SER A 33 -20.48 13.62 3.75
C SER A 33 -20.53 12.91 5.10
N LEU A 34 -21.73 12.77 5.69
CA LEU A 34 -21.93 12.09 6.97
C LEU A 34 -21.49 10.62 6.94
N ALA A 35 -21.65 9.93 5.80
CA ALA A 35 -21.18 8.56 5.65
C ALA A 35 -19.66 8.47 5.57
N THR A 36 -19.03 9.45 4.90
CA THR A 36 -17.57 9.56 4.80
C THR A 36 -16.97 9.84 6.17
N ASP A 37 -17.49 10.81 6.90
CA ASP A 37 -17.02 11.16 8.25
C ASP A 37 -17.13 9.97 9.19
N ARG A 38 -18.29 9.28 9.22
CA ARG A 38 -18.47 8.05 10.01
C ARG A 38 -17.52 6.93 9.60
N ALA A 39 -17.17 6.82 8.32
CA ALA A 39 -16.23 5.82 7.85
C ALA A 39 -14.80 6.17 8.28
N LEU A 40 -14.40 7.43 8.18
CA LEU A 40 -13.12 7.94 8.65
C LEU A 40 -12.98 7.77 10.17
N ASP A 41 -14.00 8.15 10.95
CA ASP A 41 -14.04 7.95 12.40
C ASP A 41 -13.85 6.48 12.79
N ARG A 42 -14.54 5.56 12.10
CA ARG A 42 -14.40 4.11 12.36
C ARG A 42 -13.01 3.57 12.03
N LEU A 43 -12.31 4.22 11.10
CA LEU A 43 -10.92 3.92 10.77
C LEU A 43 -9.93 4.63 11.70
N GLY A 44 -10.41 5.47 12.63
CA GLY A 44 -9.57 6.31 13.48
C GLY A 44 -8.91 7.47 12.73
N LEU A 45 -9.49 7.89 11.60
CA LEU A 45 -9.00 8.96 10.72
C LEU A 45 -9.85 10.24 10.76
N GLY A 46 -10.69 10.38 11.79
CA GLY A 46 -11.64 11.49 11.91
C GLY A 46 -11.05 12.78 12.49
N ASP A 47 -9.83 12.73 13.04
CA ASP A 47 -9.16 13.88 13.62
C ASP A 47 -8.30 14.64 12.59
N ALA A 48 -8.00 15.90 12.90
CA ALA A 48 -7.24 16.78 12.02
C ALA A 48 -5.78 16.35 11.79
N GLY A 49 -5.24 15.46 12.64
CA GLY A 49 -3.87 14.92 12.52
C GLY A 49 -3.77 13.68 11.64
N ALA A 50 -4.88 13.00 11.39
CA ALA A 50 -4.91 11.70 10.70
C ALA A 50 -4.24 11.69 9.32
N GLU A 51 -4.37 12.77 8.54
CA GLU A 51 -3.70 12.87 7.24
C GLU A 51 -2.17 12.88 7.39
N GLY A 52 -1.66 13.62 8.37
CA GLY A 52 -0.22 13.71 8.67
C GLY A 52 0.35 12.36 9.10
N ASP A 53 -0.34 11.69 10.01
CA ASP A 53 0.06 10.38 10.52
C ASP A 53 0.12 9.33 9.39
N LEU A 54 -0.85 9.34 8.47
CA LEU A 54 -0.84 8.46 7.30
C LEU A 54 0.34 8.74 6.37
N VAL A 55 0.70 10.01 6.17
CA VAL A 55 1.87 10.38 5.37
C VAL A 55 3.15 9.87 6.04
N GLU A 56 3.32 10.10 7.34
CA GLU A 56 4.48 9.64 8.10
C GLU A 56 4.60 8.11 8.07
N LEU A 57 3.52 7.37 8.31
CA LEU A 57 3.51 5.91 8.22
C LEU A 57 3.91 5.42 6.83
N ARG A 58 3.48 6.09 5.76
CA ARG A 58 3.86 5.73 4.38
C ARG A 58 5.34 6.00 4.12
N GLU A 59 5.90 7.06 4.68
CA GLU A 59 7.32 7.35 4.59
C GLU A 59 8.17 6.34 5.36
N LEU A 60 7.75 5.98 6.59
CA LEU A 60 8.40 4.93 7.38
C LEU A 60 8.36 3.58 6.67
N LEU A 61 7.22 3.20 6.08
CA LEU A 61 7.09 1.97 5.30
C LEU A 61 7.96 1.98 4.03
N ARG A 62 8.10 3.13 3.36
CA ARG A 62 9.02 3.28 2.23
C ARG A 62 10.46 3.08 2.69
N ALA A 63 10.90 3.78 3.74
CA ALA A 63 12.24 3.65 4.29
C ALA A 63 12.54 2.21 4.73
N TRP A 64 11.59 1.53 5.38
CA TRP A 64 11.74 0.13 5.78
C TRP A 64 11.84 -0.81 4.58
N ARG A 65 11.01 -0.61 3.56
CA ARG A 65 11.07 -1.43 2.34
C ARG A 65 12.40 -1.26 1.63
N ASP A 66 12.89 -0.03 1.52
CA ASP A 66 14.18 0.27 0.89
C ASP A 66 15.34 -0.34 1.67
N ALA A 67 15.30 -0.23 3.01
CA ALA A 67 16.27 -0.88 3.89
C ALA A 67 16.25 -2.41 3.74
N LYS A 68 15.06 -3.04 3.68
CA LYS A 68 14.91 -4.48 3.45
C LYS A 68 15.47 -4.91 2.11
N THR A 69 15.18 -4.17 1.04
CA THR A 69 15.74 -4.45 -0.29
C THR A 69 17.26 -4.28 -0.31
N SER A 70 17.79 -3.26 0.37
CA SER A 70 19.23 -3.05 0.51
C SER A 70 19.92 -4.21 1.25
N ALA A 71 19.37 -4.61 2.40
CA ALA A 71 19.89 -5.73 3.19
C ALA A 71 19.89 -7.04 2.40
N TRP A 72 18.83 -7.31 1.63
CA TRP A 72 18.74 -8.50 0.80
C TRP A 72 19.77 -8.51 -0.34
N LYS A 73 20.00 -7.37 -0.99
CA LYS A 73 21.06 -7.21 -2.00
C LYS A 73 22.43 -7.49 -1.40
N ALA A 74 22.75 -6.88 -0.25
CA ALA A 74 24.02 -7.07 0.43
C ALA A 74 24.23 -8.54 0.84
N LEU A 75 23.18 -9.20 1.35
CA LEU A 75 23.25 -10.61 1.73
C LEU A 75 23.53 -11.51 0.51
N ILE A 76 22.82 -11.30 -0.61
CA ILE A 76 23.07 -12.06 -1.85
C ILE A 76 24.50 -11.83 -2.34
N GLU A 77 24.98 -10.59 -2.31
CA GLU A 77 26.34 -10.27 -2.72
C GLU A 77 27.38 -11.00 -1.86
N TRP A 78 27.20 -11.02 -0.54
CA TRP A 78 28.06 -11.77 0.37
C TRP A 78 28.02 -13.28 0.10
N ILE A 79 26.84 -13.84 -0.17
CA ILE A 79 26.69 -15.27 -0.51
C ILE A 79 27.44 -15.60 -1.80
N ILE A 80 27.30 -14.78 -2.85
CA ILE A 80 28.01 -14.99 -4.13
C ILE A 80 29.52 -14.89 -3.91
N ARG A 81 30.00 -13.87 -3.20
CA ARG A 81 31.41 -13.71 -2.87
C ARG A 81 31.95 -14.91 -2.08
N GLY A 82 31.21 -15.37 -1.08
CA GLY A 82 31.55 -16.56 -0.30
C GLY A 82 31.59 -17.83 -1.13
N ALA A 83 30.60 -18.05 -2.00
CA ALA A 83 30.54 -19.18 -2.90
C ALA A 83 31.71 -19.20 -3.90
N LEU A 84 32.05 -18.05 -4.49
CA LEU A 84 33.20 -17.92 -5.39
C LEU A 84 34.53 -18.15 -4.67
N ALA A 85 34.70 -17.62 -3.46
CA ALA A 85 35.89 -17.88 -2.65
C ALA A 85 36.05 -19.37 -2.33
N LEU A 86 34.95 -20.04 -1.94
CA LEU A 86 34.94 -21.49 -1.70
C LEU A 86 35.25 -22.28 -2.98
N LEU A 87 34.73 -21.85 -4.13
CA LEU A 87 35.05 -22.45 -5.42
C LEU A 87 36.56 -22.38 -5.72
N LEU A 88 37.16 -21.21 -5.54
CA LEU A 88 38.60 -21.02 -5.76
C LEU A 88 39.45 -21.87 -4.80
N ILE A 89 39.06 -21.94 -3.52
CA ILE A 89 39.72 -22.83 -2.55
C ILE A 89 39.61 -24.28 -3.00
N GLY A 90 38.43 -24.74 -3.42
CA GLY A 90 38.21 -26.08 -3.94
C GLY A 90 39.09 -26.40 -5.16
N ILE A 91 39.24 -25.45 -6.08
CA ILE A 91 40.14 -25.56 -7.24
C ILE A 91 41.61 -25.64 -6.80
N ALA A 92 42.05 -24.77 -5.88
CA ALA A 92 43.42 -24.75 -5.38
C ALA A 92 43.82 -26.07 -4.70
N VAL A 93 42.92 -26.63 -3.88
CA VAL A 93 43.08 -27.94 -3.25
C VAL A 93 43.16 -29.03 -4.32
N ARG A 94 42.26 -29.03 -5.32
CA ARG A 94 42.25 -30.05 -6.38
C ARG A 94 43.48 -30.01 -7.29
N LEU A 95 44.05 -28.82 -7.51
CA LEU A 95 45.28 -28.62 -8.29
C LEU A 95 46.57 -28.84 -7.49
N GLY A 96 46.48 -29.19 -6.20
CA GLY A 96 47.64 -29.53 -5.36
C GLY A 96 48.50 -28.33 -4.97
N PHE A 97 47.95 -27.11 -4.95
CA PHE A 97 48.69 -25.93 -4.49
C PHE A 97 49.01 -25.97 -2.98
N GLY A 98 48.29 -26.80 -2.21
CA GLY A 98 48.57 -27.02 -0.78
C GLY A 98 49.87 -27.79 -0.50
N ASP A 99 50.36 -28.58 -1.46
CA ASP A 99 51.63 -29.32 -1.32
C ASP A 99 52.86 -28.50 -1.74
N ARG A 100 52.68 -27.24 -2.21
CA ARG A 100 53.75 -26.37 -2.73
C ARG A 100 54.07 -25.14 -1.86
N LEU A 101 53.45 -25.00 -0.69
CA LEU A 101 53.78 -24.01 0.33
C LEU A 101 54.52 -24.69 1.48
#